data_AF-A0A2T7NLI0-F1
#
_entry.id   AF-A0A2T7NLI0-F1
#
_cell.length_a   1.000
_cell.length_b   1.000
_cell.length_c   1.000
_cell.angle_alpha   90.00
_cell.angle_beta   90.00
_cell.angle_gamma   90.00
#
_symmetry.space_group_name_H-M   'P 1'
#
loop_
_entity.id
_entity.type
_entity.pdbx_description
1 polymer ?
#
loop_
_entity_poly.entity_id
_entity_poly.type
_entity_poly.pdbx_seq_one_letter_code
_entity_poly.pdbx_strand_id
1 'polypeptide(L)'
;MAEPHERECAVCTNDFTTPKILPCGHLLCRECVISWMDSKADAGCPLCRCPIVEQSDGSSSATVDALPTDFVMEALVESARVLSKDHLCCVCEDVRADFICMQCQVMLCSACTKAHKKLPVSRNHDVESVSTVTPERLAASRPALCADHGDKQAEYFCREHRLAVCSACKANKHKVCRETNYLDNEIQSAQNSLIDLTKILVEAEQKLEQAIGQVTSRLQEVDVSEQEDMAQVNKACYRLHKLVEDFRKNLKEKTCTSHLKIRNPLCDVKTDLCNRLGKVTSHKHIVTQALAVSPRPALIHMTQALTDRVNSLDLRSDWQQEVWVKPVSSAESCKIVVRWIQQELLMLEKQWTEPEVIF
;
A
#
# COMPACT_ATOMS: atom_id res chain seq x y z
N MET A 1 0.69 -30.91 -10.73
CA MET A 1 1.68 -31.20 -9.67
C MET A 1 1.23 -30.38 -8.48
N ALA A 2 0.62 -31.00 -7.47
CA ALA A 2 0.23 -30.30 -6.24
C ALA A 2 1.50 -29.77 -5.55
N GLU A 3 1.47 -28.54 -5.07
CA GLU A 3 2.62 -27.94 -4.41
C GLU A 3 2.94 -28.72 -3.11
N PRO A 4 4.23 -28.92 -2.76
CA PRO A 4 4.64 -29.70 -1.59
C PRO A 4 4.00 -29.25 -0.26
N HIS A 5 3.64 -27.96 -0.17
CA HIS A 5 3.17 -27.31 1.06
C HIS A 5 1.68 -27.57 1.39
N GLU A 6 0.89 -28.19 0.51
CA GLU A 6 -0.55 -28.39 0.76
C GLU A 6 -0.84 -29.53 1.76
N ARG A 7 0.11 -30.45 1.98
CA ARG A 7 -0.08 -31.66 2.82
C ARG A 7 0.60 -31.58 4.19
N GLU A 8 1.26 -30.48 4.48
CA GLU A 8 2.05 -30.30 5.69
C GLU A 8 1.30 -29.43 6.71
N CYS A 9 1.40 -29.82 7.97
CA CYS A 9 0.86 -29.03 9.07
C CYS A 9 1.76 -27.82 9.35
N ALA A 10 1.19 -26.62 9.33
CA ALA A 10 1.92 -25.37 9.59
C ALA A 10 2.53 -25.26 11.00
N VAL A 11 2.17 -26.14 11.94
CA VAL A 11 2.70 -26.15 13.32
C VAL A 11 3.87 -27.11 13.47
N CYS A 12 3.73 -28.38 13.07
CA CYS A 12 4.79 -29.37 13.21
C CYS A 12 5.65 -29.55 11.96
N THR A 13 5.31 -28.88 10.85
CA THR A 13 5.98 -28.94 9.54
C THR A 13 6.17 -30.36 9.00
N ASN A 14 5.29 -31.28 9.40
CA ASN A 14 5.24 -32.65 8.90
C ASN A 14 3.92 -32.87 8.16
N ASP A 15 3.85 -33.94 7.36
CA ASP A 15 2.59 -34.45 6.80
C ASP A 15 1.47 -34.51 7.86
N PHE A 16 0.27 -34.10 7.48
CA PHE A 16 -0.88 -34.16 8.39
C PHE A 16 -1.11 -35.55 8.97
N THR A 17 -1.37 -35.59 10.28
CA THR A 17 -1.79 -36.78 11.02
C THR A 17 -3.06 -36.44 11.78
N THR A 18 -4.16 -37.11 11.45
CA THR A 18 -5.53 -36.80 11.94
C THR A 18 -5.82 -35.29 11.90
N PRO A 19 -5.84 -34.69 10.70
CA PRO A 19 -6.01 -33.25 10.54
C PRO A 19 -7.41 -32.79 10.99
N LYS A 20 -7.46 -31.69 11.72
CA LYS A 20 -8.68 -31.08 12.27
C LYS A 20 -8.96 -29.75 11.59
N ILE A 21 -10.22 -29.57 11.17
CA ILE A 21 -10.73 -28.33 10.57
C ILE A 21 -11.17 -27.41 11.71
N LEU A 22 -10.46 -26.29 11.86
CA LEU A 22 -10.81 -25.25 12.84
C LEU A 22 -12.05 -24.46 12.37
N PRO A 23 -12.77 -23.74 13.26
CA PRO A 23 -13.94 -22.93 12.86
C PRO A 23 -13.63 -21.86 11.80
N CYS A 24 -12.38 -21.39 11.75
CA CYS A 24 -11.90 -20.46 10.74
C CYS A 24 -11.49 -21.13 9.40
N GLY A 25 -11.67 -22.44 9.25
CA GLY A 25 -11.34 -23.20 8.04
C GLY A 25 -9.90 -23.71 7.93
N HIS A 26 -8.98 -23.21 8.77
CA HIS A 26 -7.59 -23.68 8.79
C HIS A 26 -7.46 -25.13 9.29
N LEU A 27 -6.46 -25.84 8.74
CA LEU A 27 -6.19 -27.24 9.03
C LEU A 27 -4.92 -27.43 9.86
N LEU A 28 -5.00 -28.22 10.93
CA LEU A 28 -3.86 -28.56 11.80
C LEU A 28 -3.96 -30.01 12.28
N CYS A 29 -2.83 -30.68 12.57
CA CYS A 29 -2.85 -32.00 13.20
C CYS A 29 -3.56 -31.94 14.58
N ARG A 30 -4.33 -32.97 14.92
CA ARG A 30 -5.00 -33.09 16.23
C ARG A 30 -4.07 -32.76 17.40
N GLU A 31 -2.91 -33.42 17.49
CA GLU A 31 -1.94 -33.19 18.57
C GLU A 31 -1.36 -31.77 18.59
N CYS A 32 -1.23 -31.14 17.42
CA CYS A 32 -0.75 -29.76 17.33
C CYS A 32 -1.79 -28.78 17.89
N VAL A 33 -3.08 -29.01 17.64
CA VAL A 33 -4.14 -28.17 18.20
C VAL A 33 -4.22 -28.36 19.72
N ILE A 34 -4.17 -29.60 20.22
CA ILE A 34 -4.17 -29.89 21.66
C ILE A 34 -3.00 -29.22 22.35
N SER A 35 -1.77 -29.46 21.87
CA SER A 35 -0.57 -28.85 22.44
C SER A 35 -0.61 -27.32 22.41
N TRP A 36 -1.20 -26.73 21.36
CA TRP A 36 -1.35 -25.28 21.25
C TRP A 36 -2.34 -24.74 22.29
N MET A 37 -3.49 -25.39 22.45
CA MET A 37 -4.49 -25.04 23.46
C MET A 37 -3.97 -25.20 24.88
N ASP A 38 -3.25 -26.27 25.17
CA ASP A 38 -2.68 -26.51 26.51
C ASP A 38 -1.60 -25.47 26.87
N SER A 39 -0.96 -24.86 25.88
CA SER A 39 0.06 -23.84 26.10
C SER A 39 -0.49 -22.46 26.46
N LYS A 40 -1.77 -22.17 26.15
CA LYS A 40 -2.39 -20.83 26.30
C LYS A 40 -3.88 -20.94 26.62
N ALA A 41 -4.30 -20.31 27.72
CA ALA A 41 -5.69 -20.31 28.17
C ALA A 41 -6.70 -19.78 27.12
N ASP A 42 -6.31 -18.77 26.32
CA ASP A 42 -7.14 -18.18 25.26
C ASP A 42 -6.57 -18.47 23.86
N ALA A 43 -6.17 -19.72 23.61
CA ALA A 43 -5.58 -20.12 22.34
C ALA A 43 -6.55 -19.98 21.15
N GLY A 44 -6.37 -18.92 20.36
CA GLY A 44 -6.92 -18.83 19.00
C GLY A 44 -6.10 -19.63 17.98
N CYS A 45 -6.61 -19.79 16.77
CA CYS A 45 -5.93 -20.41 15.64
C CYS A 45 -4.51 -19.82 15.47
N PRO A 46 -3.45 -20.64 15.37
CA PRO A 46 -2.08 -20.18 15.16
C PRO A 46 -1.87 -19.29 13.93
N LEU A 47 -2.73 -19.44 12.91
CA LEU A 47 -2.58 -18.79 11.60
C LEU A 47 -3.31 -17.45 11.52
N CYS A 48 -4.56 -17.39 11.96
CA CYS A 48 -5.40 -16.17 11.86
C CYS A 48 -5.87 -15.62 13.21
N ARG A 49 -5.53 -16.29 14.32
CA ARG A 49 -5.92 -15.93 15.70
C ARG A 49 -7.42 -15.98 15.99
N CYS A 50 -8.26 -16.45 15.06
CA CYS A 50 -9.67 -16.69 15.30
C CYS A 50 -9.87 -17.69 16.46
N PRO A 51 -10.88 -17.52 17.33
CA PRO A 51 -11.17 -18.47 18.40
C PRO A 51 -11.34 -19.90 17.88
N ILE A 52 -10.74 -20.87 18.57
CA ILE A 52 -10.89 -22.30 18.24
C ILE A 52 -12.20 -22.84 18.82
N VAL A 53 -12.62 -22.31 19.97
CA VAL A 53 -13.93 -22.56 20.59
C VAL A 53 -14.38 -21.35 21.41
N GLU A 54 -15.69 -21.20 21.55
CA GLU A 54 -16.30 -20.30 22.53
C GLU A 54 -16.33 -21.04 23.88
N GLN A 55 -15.28 -20.87 24.70
CA GLN A 55 -15.18 -21.26 26.12
C GLN A 55 -15.79 -22.64 26.48
N SER A 56 -14.96 -23.69 26.49
CA SER A 56 -15.34 -24.99 27.04
C SER A 56 -14.63 -25.27 28.37
N ASP A 57 -15.38 -25.60 29.43
CA ASP A 57 -14.88 -26.12 30.72
C ASP A 57 -14.31 -27.56 30.62
N GLY A 58 -14.13 -28.07 29.39
CA GLY A 58 -13.66 -29.41 29.08
C GLY A 58 -12.15 -29.49 28.82
N SER A 59 -11.60 -30.70 28.85
CA SER A 59 -10.21 -30.95 28.43
C SER A 59 -10.00 -30.58 26.96
N SER A 60 -8.85 -29.96 26.63
CA SER A 60 -8.45 -29.62 25.26
C SER A 60 -8.61 -30.78 24.28
N SER A 61 -8.33 -32.02 24.70
CA SER A 61 -8.52 -33.21 23.85
C SER A 61 -9.97 -33.40 23.42
N ALA A 62 -10.93 -33.32 24.36
CA ALA A 62 -12.35 -33.53 24.06
C ALA A 62 -12.87 -32.43 23.11
N THR A 63 -12.42 -31.20 23.33
CA THR A 63 -12.75 -30.06 22.49
C THR A 63 -12.22 -30.24 21.06
N VAL A 64 -10.97 -30.65 20.90
CA VAL A 64 -10.37 -30.91 19.58
C VAL A 64 -11.00 -32.13 18.90
N ASP A 65 -11.40 -33.15 19.65
CA ASP A 65 -12.07 -34.34 19.10
C ASP A 65 -13.45 -34.02 18.52
N ALA A 66 -14.14 -33.02 19.07
CA ALA A 66 -15.41 -32.53 18.54
C ALA A 66 -15.26 -31.76 17.21
N LEU A 67 -14.05 -31.27 16.88
CA LEU A 67 -13.79 -30.64 15.59
C LEU A 67 -13.81 -31.68 14.45
N PRO A 68 -14.38 -31.32 13.28
CA PRO A 68 -14.36 -32.18 12.11
C PRO A 68 -12.93 -32.59 11.74
N THR A 69 -12.73 -33.90 11.52
CA THR A 69 -11.50 -34.41 10.91
C THR A 69 -11.60 -34.25 9.39
N ASP A 70 -10.55 -33.77 8.76
CA ASP A 70 -10.45 -33.73 7.30
C ASP A 70 -10.01 -35.08 6.74
N PHE A 71 -10.99 -35.96 6.53
CA PHE A 71 -10.77 -37.28 5.96
C PHE A 71 -10.27 -37.23 4.50
N VAL A 72 -10.49 -36.12 3.79
CA VAL A 72 -9.98 -35.94 2.43
C VAL A 72 -8.47 -35.75 2.51
N MET A 73 -8.00 -34.83 3.34
CA MET A 73 -6.56 -34.59 3.52
C MET A 73 -5.83 -35.80 4.10
N GLU A 74 -6.43 -36.53 5.04
CA GLU A 74 -5.86 -37.78 5.54
C GLU A 74 -5.70 -38.83 4.43
N ALA A 75 -6.71 -39.00 3.57
CA ALA A 75 -6.65 -39.91 2.44
C ALA A 75 -5.64 -39.48 1.37
N LEU A 76 -5.45 -38.18 1.16
CA LEU A 76 -4.47 -37.62 0.25
C LEU A 76 -3.03 -37.84 0.74
N VAL A 77 -2.76 -37.56 2.02
CA VAL A 77 -1.45 -37.81 2.63
C VAL A 77 -1.08 -39.29 2.50
N GLU A 78 -2.00 -40.20 2.85
CA GLU A 78 -1.73 -41.63 2.76
C GLU A 78 -1.53 -42.09 1.31
N SER A 79 -2.36 -41.62 0.37
CA SER A 79 -2.21 -41.96 -1.04
C SER A 79 -0.91 -41.44 -1.63
N ALA A 80 -0.48 -40.24 -1.25
CA ALA A 80 0.79 -39.69 -1.66
C ALA A 80 1.98 -40.47 -1.08
N ARG A 81 1.88 -40.93 0.17
CA ARG A 81 2.88 -41.83 0.78
C ARG A 81 3.00 -43.13 0.01
N VAL A 82 1.89 -43.74 -0.41
CA VAL A 82 1.91 -44.94 -1.26
C VAL A 82 2.67 -44.68 -2.56
N LEU A 83 2.37 -43.59 -3.26
CA LEU A 83 3.02 -43.26 -4.55
C LEU A 83 4.49 -42.83 -4.42
N SER A 84 4.90 -42.41 -3.22
CA SER A 84 6.27 -41.99 -2.92
C SER A 84 7.20 -43.15 -2.50
N LYS A 85 6.65 -44.35 -2.24
CA LYS A 85 7.46 -45.56 -1.98
C LYS A 85 8.28 -45.93 -3.21
N ASP A 86 9.35 -46.69 -3.01
CA ASP A 86 10.10 -47.31 -4.10
C ASP A 86 9.11 -48.07 -5.00
N HIS A 87 9.08 -47.73 -6.30
CA HIS A 87 8.15 -48.30 -7.29
C HIS A 87 8.50 -49.76 -7.56
N LEU A 88 8.40 -50.61 -6.56
CA LEU A 88 8.70 -52.02 -6.57
C LEU A 88 7.40 -52.83 -6.64
N CYS A 89 7.44 -53.92 -7.38
CA CYS A 89 6.35 -54.86 -7.50
C CYS A 89 6.09 -55.53 -6.15
N CYS A 90 4.87 -55.45 -5.63
CA CYS A 90 4.52 -56.06 -4.33
C CYS A 90 4.59 -57.59 -4.32
N VAL A 91 4.73 -58.22 -5.49
CA VAL A 91 4.71 -59.69 -5.66
C VAL A 91 6.08 -60.24 -6.05
N CYS A 92 6.96 -59.43 -6.65
CA CYS A 92 8.25 -59.86 -7.16
C CYS A 92 9.37 -59.18 -6.39
N GLU A 93 10.43 -59.92 -6.06
CA GLU A 93 11.65 -59.35 -5.46
C GLU A 93 12.40 -58.50 -6.49
N ASP A 94 12.78 -57.28 -6.10
CA ASP A 94 13.63 -56.34 -6.86
C ASP A 94 13.16 -55.99 -8.28
N VAL A 95 11.88 -56.21 -8.60
CA VAL A 95 11.30 -55.84 -9.89
C VAL A 95 10.57 -54.52 -9.78
N ARG A 96 10.87 -53.58 -10.67
CA ARG A 96 10.15 -52.31 -10.76
C ARG A 96 8.68 -52.53 -11.15
N ALA A 97 7.78 -51.87 -10.45
CA ALA A 97 6.38 -51.75 -10.81
C ALA A 97 6.15 -50.60 -11.79
N ASP A 98 5.34 -50.87 -12.81
CA ASP A 98 4.90 -49.86 -13.78
C ASP A 98 3.46 -49.42 -13.50
N PHE A 99 2.70 -50.24 -12.77
CA PHE A 99 1.27 -50.08 -12.58
C PHE A 99 0.87 -50.14 -11.09
N ILE A 100 -0.25 -49.50 -10.75
CA ILE A 100 -0.91 -49.60 -9.44
C ILE A 100 -2.35 -50.03 -9.65
N CYS A 101 -2.81 -50.99 -8.85
CA CYS A 101 -4.23 -51.35 -8.80
C CYS A 101 -4.95 -50.40 -7.84
N MET A 102 -5.99 -49.71 -8.32
CA MET A 102 -6.65 -48.63 -7.58
C MET A 102 -7.46 -49.15 -6.37
N GLN A 103 -8.06 -50.33 -6.49
CA GLN A 103 -8.85 -50.97 -5.44
C GLN A 103 -7.98 -51.68 -4.40
N CYS A 104 -6.86 -52.29 -4.84
CA CYS A 104 -5.97 -53.04 -3.95
C CYS A 104 -4.83 -52.19 -3.38
N GLN A 105 -4.54 -51.04 -3.98
CA GLN A 105 -3.39 -50.17 -3.66
C GLN A 105 -2.04 -50.89 -3.68
N VAL A 106 -1.93 -51.94 -4.50
CA VAL A 106 -0.67 -52.68 -4.71
C VAL A 106 -0.05 -52.26 -6.04
N MET A 107 1.27 -52.12 -6.02
CA MET A 107 2.07 -51.83 -7.21
C MET A 107 2.49 -53.14 -7.89
N LEU A 108 2.36 -53.19 -9.21
CA LEU A 108 2.52 -54.39 -10.03
C LEU A 108 3.42 -54.11 -11.24
N CYS A 109 4.33 -55.03 -11.53
CA CYS A 109 5.02 -55.05 -12.83
C CYS A 109 4.08 -55.54 -13.93
N SER A 110 4.48 -55.37 -15.20
CA SER A 110 3.66 -55.77 -16.35
C SER A 110 3.18 -57.25 -16.32
N ALA A 111 3.99 -58.17 -15.79
CA ALA A 111 3.62 -59.59 -15.66
C ALA A 111 2.58 -59.81 -14.56
N CYS A 112 2.79 -59.23 -13.38
CA CYS A 112 1.86 -59.32 -12.25
C CYS A 112 0.52 -58.64 -12.55
N THR A 113 0.52 -57.54 -13.31
CA THR A 113 -0.73 -56.91 -13.80
C THR A 113 -1.54 -57.87 -14.69
N LYS A 114 -0.88 -58.60 -15.60
CA LYS A 114 -1.57 -59.59 -16.45
C LYS A 114 -2.15 -60.74 -15.62
N ALA A 115 -1.44 -61.18 -14.59
CA ALA A 115 -1.94 -62.21 -13.68
C ALA A 115 -3.13 -61.68 -12.86
N HIS A 116 -3.00 -60.47 -12.30
CA HIS A 116 -4.03 -59.78 -11.52
C HIS A 116 -5.34 -59.64 -12.30
N LYS A 117 -5.27 -59.26 -13.58
CA LYS A 117 -6.46 -59.14 -14.44
C LYS A 117 -7.07 -60.48 -14.88
N LYS A 118 -6.41 -61.62 -14.64
CA LYS A 118 -6.94 -62.96 -14.92
C LYS A 118 -7.64 -63.60 -13.71
N LEU A 119 -7.35 -63.14 -12.50
CA LEU A 119 -7.97 -63.69 -11.29
C LEU A 119 -9.43 -63.23 -11.17
N PRO A 120 -10.38 -64.13 -10.83
CA PRO A 120 -11.80 -63.76 -10.73
C PRO A 120 -12.09 -62.60 -9.78
N VAL A 121 -11.32 -62.50 -8.70
CA VAL A 121 -11.48 -61.46 -7.67
C VAL A 121 -11.01 -60.07 -8.11
N SER A 122 -10.09 -59.98 -9.07
CA SER A 122 -9.42 -58.73 -9.45
C SER A 122 -9.45 -58.41 -10.95
N ARG A 123 -10.09 -59.25 -11.77
CA ARG A 123 -10.23 -59.04 -13.22
C ARG A 123 -10.89 -57.72 -13.63
N ASN A 124 -11.76 -57.19 -12.75
CA ASN A 124 -12.49 -55.95 -12.97
C ASN A 124 -11.84 -54.75 -12.26
N HIS A 125 -10.70 -54.95 -11.60
CA HIS A 125 -10.00 -53.85 -10.93
C HIS A 125 -9.38 -52.91 -11.94
N ASP A 126 -9.41 -51.64 -11.60
CA ASP A 126 -8.76 -50.60 -12.38
C ASP A 126 -7.28 -50.60 -12.06
N VAL A 127 -6.47 -50.53 -13.11
CA VAL A 127 -5.01 -50.61 -13.02
C VAL A 127 -4.45 -49.52 -13.90
N GLU A 128 -3.84 -48.54 -13.25
CA GLU A 128 -3.32 -47.32 -13.86
C GLU A 128 -1.79 -47.27 -13.73
N SER A 129 -1.13 -46.39 -14.49
CA SER A 129 0.33 -46.24 -14.44
C SER A 129 0.76 -45.52 -13.16
N VAL A 130 1.74 -46.07 -12.43
CA VAL A 130 2.26 -45.44 -11.19
C VAL A 130 2.80 -44.03 -11.47
N SER A 131 3.34 -43.80 -12.67
CA SER A 131 3.93 -42.51 -13.05
C SER A 131 2.91 -41.40 -13.33
N THR A 132 1.64 -41.73 -13.57
CA THR A 132 0.61 -40.75 -13.98
C THR A 132 -0.52 -40.60 -12.96
N VAL A 133 -0.72 -41.58 -12.08
CA VAL A 133 -1.74 -41.52 -11.03
C VAL A 133 -1.41 -40.42 -10.05
N THR A 134 -2.42 -39.62 -9.69
CA THR A 134 -2.30 -38.60 -8.65
C THR A 134 -2.79 -39.12 -7.30
N PRO A 135 -2.32 -38.55 -6.17
CA PRO A 135 -2.84 -38.89 -4.86
C PRO A 135 -4.36 -38.75 -4.73
N GLU A 136 -4.95 -37.73 -5.36
CA GLU A 136 -6.40 -37.47 -5.37
C GLU A 136 -7.14 -38.62 -6.07
N ARG A 137 -6.65 -39.05 -7.23
CA ARG A 137 -7.25 -40.14 -7.98
C ARG A 137 -7.17 -41.46 -7.21
N LEU A 138 -6.06 -41.72 -6.53
CA LEU A 138 -5.88 -42.89 -5.69
C LEU A 138 -6.76 -42.85 -4.44
N ALA A 139 -6.88 -41.70 -3.79
CA ALA A 139 -7.76 -41.49 -2.64
C ALA A 139 -9.23 -41.70 -2.99
N ALA A 140 -9.68 -41.15 -4.14
CA ALA A 140 -11.06 -41.26 -4.61
C ALA A 140 -11.47 -42.68 -5.01
N SER A 141 -10.50 -43.53 -5.34
CA SER A 141 -10.75 -44.91 -5.79
C SER A 141 -10.84 -45.92 -4.64
N ARG A 142 -10.72 -45.47 -3.39
CA ARG A 142 -10.80 -46.33 -2.22
C ARG A 142 -12.18 -46.98 -2.11
N PRO A 143 -12.26 -48.32 -2.00
CA PRO A 143 -13.54 -48.96 -1.76
C PRO A 143 -14.10 -48.50 -0.42
N ALA A 144 -15.39 -48.17 -0.39
CA ALA A 144 -16.07 -47.92 0.87
C ALA A 144 -16.18 -49.25 1.63
N LEU A 145 -15.51 -49.33 2.78
CA LEU A 145 -15.51 -50.51 3.64
C LEU A 145 -16.52 -50.34 4.77
N CYS A 146 -17.08 -51.44 5.25
CA CYS A 146 -18.03 -51.43 6.34
C CYS A 146 -17.32 -51.03 7.65
N ALA A 147 -17.86 -50.04 8.35
CA ALA A 147 -17.29 -49.56 9.61
C ALA A 147 -17.17 -50.65 10.70
N ASP A 148 -18.09 -51.62 10.70
CA ASP A 148 -18.06 -52.77 11.61
C ASP A 148 -17.18 -53.94 11.11
N HIS A 149 -17.02 -54.06 9.80
CA HIS A 149 -16.33 -55.17 9.13
C HIS A 149 -15.39 -54.57 8.09
N GLY A 150 -14.19 -54.21 8.53
CA GLY A 150 -13.21 -53.49 7.69
C GLY A 150 -12.75 -54.25 6.43
N ASP A 151 -13.13 -55.50 6.26
CA ASP A 151 -12.84 -56.33 5.08
C ASP A 151 -14.01 -56.41 4.08
N LYS A 152 -15.22 -55.97 4.45
CA LYS A 152 -16.43 -56.09 3.63
C LYS A 152 -16.79 -54.76 2.99
N GLN A 153 -17.22 -54.80 1.73
CA GLN A 153 -17.73 -53.63 1.02
C GLN A 153 -19.00 -53.09 1.70
N ALA A 154 -19.06 -51.79 1.88
CA ALA A 154 -20.25 -51.09 2.32
C ALA A 154 -21.18 -50.83 1.13
N GLU A 155 -22.47 -51.11 1.33
CA GLU A 155 -23.53 -50.89 0.32
C GLU A 155 -24.58 -49.89 0.84
N TYR A 156 -24.58 -49.65 2.14
CA TYR A 156 -25.57 -48.82 2.81
C TYR A 156 -24.91 -47.79 3.72
N PHE A 157 -25.62 -46.72 4.01
CA PHE A 157 -25.25 -45.73 5.00
C PHE A 157 -26.38 -45.55 6.01
N CYS A 158 -26.05 -45.65 7.29
CA CYS A 158 -27.00 -45.44 8.38
C CYS A 158 -26.87 -43.99 8.87
N ARG A 159 -27.91 -43.17 8.68
CA ARG A 159 -27.89 -41.75 9.09
C ARG A 159 -27.92 -41.55 10.60
N GLU A 160 -28.63 -42.42 11.31
CA GLU A 160 -28.72 -42.38 12.78
C GLU A 160 -27.34 -42.53 13.45
N HIS A 161 -26.51 -43.43 12.92
CA HIS A 161 -25.18 -43.72 13.45
C HIS A 161 -24.04 -43.04 12.68
N ARG A 162 -24.35 -42.48 11.50
CA ARG A 162 -23.40 -41.89 10.54
C ARG A 162 -22.29 -42.85 10.10
N LEU A 163 -22.65 -44.11 9.80
CA LEU A 163 -21.71 -45.16 9.42
C LEU A 163 -22.07 -45.79 8.07
N ALA A 164 -21.05 -46.06 7.26
CA ALA A 164 -21.16 -46.91 6.07
C ALA A 164 -21.09 -48.40 6.47
N VAL A 165 -22.06 -49.20 6.04
CA VAL A 165 -22.24 -50.59 6.49
C VAL A 165 -22.55 -51.55 5.35
N CYS A 166 -22.14 -52.82 5.52
CA CYS A 166 -22.45 -53.89 4.57
C CYS A 166 -23.88 -54.43 4.76
N SER A 167 -24.35 -55.20 3.77
CA SER A 167 -25.66 -55.88 3.81
C SER A 167 -25.91 -56.68 5.10
N ALA A 168 -24.89 -57.35 5.63
CA ALA A 168 -25.00 -58.13 6.86
C ALA A 168 -25.21 -57.25 8.11
N CYS A 169 -24.51 -56.10 8.21
CA CYS A 169 -24.70 -55.16 9.32
C CYS A 169 -26.07 -54.49 9.27
N LYS A 170 -26.54 -54.13 8.07
CA LYS A 170 -27.90 -53.62 7.86
C LYS A 170 -28.95 -54.60 8.40
N ALA A 171 -28.83 -55.88 8.07
CA ALA A 171 -29.81 -56.90 8.46
C ALA A 171 -29.79 -57.25 9.96
N ASN A 172 -28.65 -57.03 10.63
CA ASN A 172 -28.46 -57.44 12.03
C ASN A 172 -28.41 -56.23 12.97
N LYS A 173 -27.26 -55.53 13.04
CA LYS A 173 -27.03 -54.43 14.00
C LYS A 173 -27.90 -53.21 13.72
N HIS A 174 -28.14 -52.91 12.45
CA HIS A 174 -28.91 -51.73 12.03
C HIS A 174 -30.33 -52.07 11.55
N LYS A 175 -30.87 -53.23 11.96
CA LYS A 175 -32.20 -53.69 11.55
C LYS A 175 -33.32 -52.73 11.98
N VAL A 176 -33.15 -52.08 13.13
CA VAL A 176 -34.13 -51.15 13.71
C VAL A 176 -33.91 -49.70 13.29
N CYS A 177 -32.79 -49.40 12.63
CA CYS A 177 -32.49 -48.08 12.12
C CYS A 177 -33.39 -47.77 10.92
N ARG A 178 -34.21 -46.73 11.04
CA ARG A 178 -35.21 -46.35 10.03
C ARG A 178 -34.57 -45.62 8.86
N GLU A 179 -33.44 -44.96 9.08
CA GLU A 179 -32.75 -44.15 8.08
C GLU A 179 -31.49 -44.83 7.53
N THR A 180 -31.67 -46.02 6.93
CA THR A 180 -30.59 -46.75 6.27
C THR A 180 -30.81 -46.78 4.76
N ASN A 181 -30.04 -45.97 4.04
CA ASN A 181 -30.16 -45.78 2.60
C ASN A 181 -29.02 -46.45 1.84
N TYR A 182 -29.16 -46.61 0.53
CA TYR A 182 -28.05 -47.03 -0.32
C TYR A 182 -26.94 -45.99 -0.28
N LEU A 183 -25.70 -46.45 -0.13
CA LEU A 183 -24.54 -45.59 0.01
C LEU A 183 -24.37 -44.63 -1.17
N ASP A 184 -24.56 -45.12 -2.41
CA ASP A 184 -24.44 -44.31 -3.63
C ASP A 184 -25.40 -43.12 -3.65
N ASN A 185 -26.61 -43.28 -3.10
CA ASN A 185 -27.59 -42.18 -3.01
C ASN A 185 -27.14 -41.11 -2.01
N GLU A 186 -26.56 -41.52 -0.88
CA GLU A 186 -26.02 -40.59 0.11
C GLU A 186 -24.77 -39.87 -0.42
N ILE A 187 -23.89 -40.57 -1.15
CA ILE A 187 -22.75 -39.98 -1.84
C ILE A 187 -23.23 -38.93 -2.85
N GLN A 188 -24.21 -39.27 -3.69
CA GLN A 188 -24.76 -38.32 -4.67
C GLN A 188 -25.42 -37.11 -3.99
N SER A 189 -26.15 -37.33 -2.89
CA SER A 189 -26.75 -36.25 -2.11
C SER A 189 -25.67 -35.32 -1.53
N ALA A 190 -24.61 -35.88 -0.95
CA ALA A 190 -23.50 -35.10 -0.42
C ALA A 190 -22.75 -34.33 -1.52
N GLN A 191 -22.54 -34.95 -2.68
CA GLN A 191 -21.95 -34.29 -3.86
C GLN A 191 -22.78 -33.08 -4.30
N ASN A 192 -24.10 -33.22 -4.41
CA ASN A 192 -24.98 -32.12 -4.77
C ASN A 192 -24.91 -30.98 -3.74
N SER A 193 -24.94 -31.31 -2.44
CA SER A 193 -24.78 -30.30 -1.38
C SER A 193 -23.43 -29.57 -1.45
N LEU A 194 -22.33 -30.27 -1.76
CA LEU A 194 -21.01 -29.66 -1.93
C LEU A 194 -20.96 -28.75 -3.16
N ILE A 195 -21.62 -29.11 -4.27
CA ILE A 195 -21.75 -28.26 -5.46
C ILE A 195 -22.50 -26.98 -5.13
N ASP A 196 -23.62 -27.08 -4.40
CA ASP A 196 -24.42 -25.92 -3.98
C ASP A 196 -23.61 -25.00 -3.05
N LEU A 197 -22.91 -25.56 -2.07
CA LEU A 197 -22.02 -24.80 -1.19
C LEU A 197 -20.88 -24.10 -1.96
N THR A 198 -20.28 -24.80 -2.92
CA THR A 198 -19.24 -24.23 -3.80
C THR A 198 -19.78 -23.02 -4.56
N LYS A 199 -21.00 -23.12 -5.11
CA LYS A 199 -21.65 -22.01 -5.81
C LYS A 199 -21.86 -20.80 -4.88
N ILE A 200 -22.34 -21.03 -3.66
CA ILE A 200 -22.53 -19.96 -2.66
C ILE A 200 -21.20 -19.25 -2.38
N LEU A 201 -20.12 -20.01 -2.17
CA LEU A 201 -18.80 -19.45 -1.88
C LEU A 201 -18.24 -18.64 -3.05
N VAL A 202 -18.34 -19.14 -4.29
CA VAL A 202 -17.90 -18.42 -5.49
C VAL A 202 -18.68 -17.12 -5.69
N GLU A 203 -20.00 -17.14 -5.48
CA GLU A 203 -20.81 -15.92 -5.57
C GLU A 203 -20.46 -14.89 -4.47
N ALA A 204 -20.15 -15.36 -3.26
CA ALA A 204 -19.73 -14.50 -2.16
C ALA A 204 -18.34 -13.88 -2.41
N GLU A 205 -17.39 -14.69 -2.91
CA GLU A 205 -16.05 -14.26 -3.30
C GLU A 205 -16.12 -13.12 -4.33
N GLN A 206 -16.85 -13.32 -5.43
CA GLN A 206 -17.01 -12.30 -6.48
C GLN A 206 -17.60 -10.98 -5.94
N LYS A 207 -18.60 -11.07 -5.05
CA LYS A 207 -19.21 -9.88 -4.43
C LYS A 207 -18.21 -9.13 -3.54
N LEU A 208 -17.38 -9.85 -2.79
CA LEU A 208 -16.35 -9.27 -1.96
C LEU A 208 -15.25 -8.61 -2.81
N GLU A 209 -14.79 -9.26 -3.87
CA GLU A 209 -13.83 -8.69 -4.82
C GLU A 209 -14.37 -7.41 -5.47
N GLN A 210 -15.64 -7.41 -5.89
CA GLN A 210 -16.29 -6.23 -6.44
C GLN A 210 -16.35 -5.09 -5.42
N ALA A 211 -16.73 -5.37 -4.18
CA ALA A 211 -16.79 -4.37 -3.12
C ALA A 211 -15.41 -3.80 -2.80
N ILE A 212 -14.37 -4.65 -2.75
CA ILE A 212 -12.98 -4.22 -2.57
C ILE A 212 -12.56 -3.29 -3.72
N GLY A 213 -12.89 -3.63 -4.97
CA GLY A 213 -12.62 -2.79 -6.13
C GLY A 213 -13.31 -1.42 -6.06
N GLN A 214 -14.56 -1.38 -5.62
CA GLN A 214 -15.30 -0.13 -5.42
C GLN A 214 -14.67 0.76 -4.36
N VAL A 215 -14.32 0.19 -3.19
CA VAL A 215 -13.66 0.93 -2.11
C VAL A 215 -12.29 1.46 -2.57
N THR A 216 -11.52 0.64 -3.29
CA THR A 216 -10.21 1.02 -3.82
C THR A 216 -10.32 2.20 -4.79
N SER A 217 -11.32 2.20 -5.68
CA SER A 217 -11.59 3.32 -6.59
C SER A 217 -11.93 4.60 -5.82
N ARG A 218 -12.76 4.50 -4.77
CA ARG A 218 -13.12 5.66 -3.93
C ARG A 218 -11.91 6.21 -3.17
N LEU A 219 -11.03 5.35 -2.66
CA LEU A 219 -9.78 5.79 -2.02
C LEU A 219 -8.91 6.57 -3.02
N GLN A 220 -8.78 6.10 -4.25
CA GLN A 220 -8.04 6.81 -5.29
C GLN A 220 -8.67 8.17 -5.66
N GLU A 221 -10.00 8.27 -5.69
CA GLU A 221 -10.70 9.54 -5.89
C GLU A 221 -10.39 10.54 -4.76
N VAL A 222 -10.34 10.09 -3.50
CA VAL A 222 -9.96 10.93 -2.35
C VAL A 222 -8.52 11.40 -2.47
N ASP A 223 -7.58 10.51 -2.82
CA ASP A 223 -6.17 10.87 -3.01
C ASP A 223 -5.98 11.93 -4.13
N VAL A 224 -6.74 11.80 -5.23
CA VAL A 224 -6.72 12.77 -6.32
C VAL A 224 -7.32 14.11 -5.86
N SER A 225 -8.46 14.09 -5.17
CA SER A 225 -9.09 15.30 -4.62
C SER A 225 -8.15 16.04 -3.66
N GLU A 226 -7.48 15.31 -2.76
CA GLU A 226 -6.50 15.90 -1.83
C GLU A 226 -5.37 16.60 -2.59
N GLN A 227 -4.84 15.97 -3.65
CA GLN A 227 -3.81 16.57 -4.50
C GLN A 227 -4.29 17.84 -5.22
N GLU A 228 -5.52 17.83 -5.73
CA GLU A 228 -6.14 18.99 -6.37
C GLU A 228 -6.32 20.15 -5.38
N ASP A 229 -6.80 19.87 -4.18
CA ASP A 229 -6.99 20.87 -3.12
C ASP A 229 -5.64 21.46 -2.68
N MET A 230 -4.62 20.61 -2.47
CA MET A 230 -3.26 21.07 -2.20
C MET A 230 -2.70 21.95 -3.33
N ALA A 231 -2.96 21.59 -4.59
CA ALA A 231 -2.54 22.38 -5.74
C ALA A 231 -3.26 23.74 -5.79
N GLN A 232 -4.55 23.80 -5.43
CA GLN A 232 -5.32 25.03 -5.33
C GLN A 232 -4.78 25.95 -4.23
N VAL A 233 -4.49 25.41 -3.04
CA VAL A 233 -3.87 26.16 -1.94
C VAL A 233 -2.52 26.73 -2.38
N ASN A 234 -1.65 25.90 -2.97
CA ASN A 234 -0.34 26.35 -3.48
C ASN A 234 -0.47 27.46 -4.52
N LYS A 235 -1.44 27.34 -5.45
CA LYS A 235 -1.72 28.35 -6.47
C LYS A 235 -2.18 29.67 -5.86
N ALA A 236 -3.03 29.63 -4.82
CA ALA A 236 -3.47 30.83 -4.10
C ALA A 236 -2.30 31.50 -3.37
N CYS A 237 -1.50 30.74 -2.63
CA CYS A 237 -0.30 31.23 -1.96
C CYS A 237 0.69 31.88 -2.95
N TYR A 238 0.93 31.25 -4.10
CA TYR A 238 1.80 31.80 -5.14
C TYR A 238 1.29 33.15 -5.68
N ARG A 239 -0.03 33.28 -5.90
CA ARG A 239 -0.64 34.55 -6.35
C ARG A 239 -0.43 35.67 -5.34
N LEU A 240 -0.66 35.40 -4.05
CA LEU A 240 -0.45 36.36 -2.97
C LEU A 240 1.02 36.78 -2.87
N HIS A 241 1.95 35.82 -2.89
CA HIS A 241 3.38 36.11 -2.89
C HIS A 241 3.80 36.99 -4.07
N LYS A 242 3.35 36.67 -5.28
CA LYS A 242 3.66 37.45 -6.47
C LYS A 242 3.14 38.89 -6.36
N LEU A 243 1.92 39.08 -5.89
CA LEU A 243 1.31 40.39 -5.72
C LEU A 243 2.10 41.26 -4.73
N VAL A 244 2.50 40.70 -3.59
CA VAL A 244 3.33 41.38 -2.59
C VAL A 244 4.68 41.78 -3.20
N GLU A 245 5.30 40.90 -3.99
CA GLU A 245 6.58 41.14 -4.65
C GLU A 245 6.50 42.24 -5.72
N ASP A 246 5.49 42.19 -6.59
CA ASP A 246 5.26 43.21 -7.62
C ASP A 246 5.02 44.59 -6.98
N PHE A 247 4.25 44.63 -5.90
CA PHE A 247 4.02 45.86 -5.15
C PHE A 247 5.31 46.39 -4.50
N ARG A 248 6.09 45.51 -3.86
CA ARG A 248 7.40 45.84 -3.28
C ARG A 248 8.32 46.45 -4.33
N LYS A 249 8.37 45.88 -5.54
CA LYS A 249 9.15 46.41 -6.66
C LYS A 249 8.67 47.81 -7.06
N ASN A 250 7.36 48.01 -7.18
CA ASN A 250 6.78 49.31 -7.54
C ASN A 250 7.13 50.41 -6.52
N LEU A 251 7.07 50.12 -5.21
CA LEU A 251 7.46 51.08 -4.19
C LEU A 251 8.94 51.45 -4.23
N LYS A 252 9.81 50.45 -4.42
CA LYS A 252 11.26 50.70 -4.55
C LYS A 252 11.53 51.63 -5.74
N GLU A 253 10.87 51.41 -6.87
CA GLU A 253 11.00 52.23 -8.07
C GLU A 253 10.47 53.66 -7.86
N LYS A 254 9.27 53.83 -7.28
CA LYS A 254 8.72 55.15 -6.94
C LYS A 254 9.60 55.93 -5.96
N THR A 255 10.14 55.24 -4.95
CA THR A 255 11.05 55.83 -3.96
C THR A 255 12.33 56.27 -4.62
N CYS A 256 12.95 55.41 -5.43
CA CYS A 256 14.15 55.73 -6.20
C CYS A 256 13.91 56.94 -7.11
N THR A 257 12.82 56.95 -7.85
CA THR A 257 12.45 58.04 -8.76
C THR A 257 12.27 59.37 -8.02
N SER A 258 11.58 59.36 -6.88
CA SER A 258 11.40 60.55 -6.04
C SER A 258 12.74 61.07 -5.50
N HIS A 259 13.63 60.17 -5.08
CA HIS A 259 14.97 60.54 -4.61
C HIS A 259 15.84 61.07 -5.76
N LEU A 260 15.75 60.51 -6.97
CA LEU A 260 16.48 60.99 -8.15
C LEU A 260 16.08 62.41 -8.53
N LYS A 261 14.78 62.74 -8.45
CA LYS A 261 14.27 64.11 -8.71
C LYS A 261 14.88 65.17 -7.78
N ILE A 262 15.29 64.78 -6.57
CA ILE A 262 15.95 65.67 -5.61
C ILE A 262 17.48 65.62 -5.79
N ARG A 263 18.03 64.42 -5.96
CA ARG A 263 19.48 64.20 -6.05
C ARG A 263 20.09 64.88 -7.28
N ASN A 264 19.43 64.81 -8.44
CA ASN A 264 19.98 65.34 -9.68
C ASN A 264 20.20 66.87 -9.60
N PRO A 265 19.19 67.69 -9.22
CA PRO A 265 19.41 69.13 -9.01
C PRO A 265 20.48 69.45 -7.98
N LEU A 266 20.56 68.69 -6.88
CA LEU A 266 21.61 68.89 -5.87
C LEU A 266 23.01 68.61 -6.43
N CYS A 267 23.16 67.58 -7.27
CA CYS A 267 24.42 67.31 -7.97
C CYS A 267 24.78 68.44 -8.94
N ASP A 268 23.80 69.01 -9.64
CA ASP A 268 24.03 70.13 -10.55
C ASP A 268 24.50 71.37 -9.80
N VAL A 269 23.81 71.73 -8.71
CA VAL A 269 24.20 72.85 -7.82
C VAL A 269 25.60 72.62 -7.24
N LYS A 270 25.89 71.41 -6.74
CA LYS A 270 27.22 71.06 -6.24
C LYS A 270 28.30 71.26 -7.31
N THR A 271 28.02 70.84 -8.54
CA THR A 271 28.96 70.95 -9.66
C THR A 271 29.24 72.41 -10.01
N ASP A 272 28.20 73.25 -10.05
CA ASP A 272 28.35 74.70 -10.25
C ASP A 272 29.23 75.34 -9.16
N LEU A 273 28.93 75.06 -7.89
CA LEU A 273 29.70 75.57 -6.76
C LEU A 273 31.17 75.13 -6.82
N CYS A 274 31.44 73.86 -7.16
CA CYS A 274 32.80 73.36 -7.36
C CYS A 274 33.55 74.11 -8.48
N ASN A 275 32.89 74.36 -9.60
CA ASN A 275 33.48 75.10 -10.73
C ASN A 275 33.82 76.54 -10.34
N ARG A 276 32.92 77.20 -9.61
CA ARG A 276 33.13 78.57 -9.11
C ARG A 276 34.25 78.62 -8.08
N LEU A 277 34.28 77.67 -7.16
CA LEU A 277 35.37 77.51 -6.20
C LEU A 277 36.72 77.36 -6.92
N GLY A 278 36.80 76.53 -7.96
CA GLY A 278 38.01 76.36 -8.77
C GLY A 278 38.49 77.66 -9.44
N LYS A 279 37.56 78.48 -9.94
CA LYS A 279 37.89 79.81 -10.50
C LYS A 279 38.43 80.75 -9.43
N VAL A 280 37.78 80.80 -8.27
CA VAL A 280 38.18 81.66 -7.14
C VAL A 280 39.55 81.26 -6.58
N THR A 281 39.80 79.96 -6.39
CA THR A 281 41.09 79.47 -5.86
C THR A 281 42.24 79.75 -6.82
N SER A 282 42.03 79.59 -8.14
CA SER A 282 43.02 79.94 -9.16
C SER A 282 43.38 81.43 -9.13
N HIS A 283 42.37 82.32 -9.13
CA HIS A 283 42.62 83.76 -9.06
C HIS A 283 43.25 84.18 -7.74
N LYS A 284 42.82 83.60 -6.61
CA LYS A 284 43.46 83.78 -5.30
C LYS A 284 44.94 83.43 -5.36
N HIS A 285 45.31 82.30 -5.99
CA HIS A 285 46.70 81.88 -6.11
C HIS A 285 47.53 82.89 -6.91
N ILE A 286 47.05 83.32 -8.08
CA ILE A 286 47.73 84.31 -8.93
C ILE A 286 47.94 85.64 -8.19
N VAL A 287 46.90 86.15 -7.53
CA VAL A 287 46.98 87.40 -6.75
C VAL A 287 47.96 87.27 -5.58
N THR A 288 47.95 86.13 -4.89
CA THR A 288 48.89 85.85 -3.78
C THR A 288 50.34 85.79 -4.27
N GLN A 289 50.61 85.16 -5.42
CA GLN A 289 51.93 85.14 -6.04
C GLN A 289 52.39 86.54 -6.48
N ALA A 290 51.51 87.33 -7.10
CA ALA A 290 51.81 88.70 -7.48
C ALA A 290 52.13 89.57 -6.26
N LEU A 291 51.42 89.39 -5.14
CA LEU A 291 51.69 90.07 -3.88
C LEU A 291 53.06 89.70 -3.29
N ALA A 292 53.45 88.42 -3.35
CA ALA A 292 54.72 87.94 -2.81
C ALA A 292 55.97 88.55 -3.48
N VAL A 293 55.85 89.03 -4.72
CA VAL A 293 56.94 89.69 -5.47
C VAL A 293 56.83 91.21 -5.47
N SER A 294 55.93 91.78 -4.66
CA SER A 294 55.78 93.22 -4.47
C SER A 294 56.84 93.78 -3.50
N PRO A 295 57.40 95.00 -3.72
CA PRO A 295 57.07 95.94 -4.79
C PRO A 295 57.87 95.71 -6.07
N ARG A 296 57.19 95.70 -7.23
CA ARG A 296 57.80 95.70 -8.57
C ARG A 296 57.01 96.59 -9.54
N PRO A 297 57.65 97.51 -10.29
CA PRO A 297 56.95 98.41 -11.23
C PRO A 297 56.10 97.69 -12.28
N ALA A 298 56.54 96.52 -12.76
CA ALA A 298 55.81 95.70 -13.72
C ALA A 298 54.42 95.23 -13.22
N LEU A 299 54.20 95.18 -11.90
CA LEU A 299 52.91 94.81 -11.32
C LEU A 299 51.84 95.88 -11.58
N ILE A 300 52.21 97.16 -11.80
CA ILE A 300 51.26 98.25 -12.05
C ILE A 300 50.35 97.92 -13.26
N HIS A 301 50.92 97.40 -14.34
CA HIS A 301 50.17 97.01 -15.53
C HIS A 301 49.34 95.72 -15.32
N MET A 302 49.77 94.84 -14.43
CA MET A 302 49.07 93.58 -14.12
C MET A 302 47.91 93.78 -13.14
N THR A 303 48.04 94.71 -12.19
CA THR A 303 47.05 94.97 -11.15
C THR A 303 45.70 95.36 -11.74
N GLN A 304 45.66 96.19 -12.79
CA GLN A 304 44.40 96.55 -13.46
C GLN A 304 43.73 95.30 -14.08
N ALA A 305 44.50 94.51 -14.84
CA ALA A 305 43.98 93.29 -15.49
C ALA A 305 43.51 92.23 -14.47
N LEU A 306 44.20 92.08 -13.34
CA LEU A 306 43.79 91.17 -12.27
C LEU A 306 42.55 91.69 -11.54
N THR A 307 42.45 93.00 -11.32
CA THR A 307 41.28 93.64 -10.69
C THR A 307 40.04 93.44 -11.54
N ASP A 308 40.12 93.68 -12.85
CA ASP A 308 39.01 93.47 -13.78
C ASP A 308 38.58 91.98 -13.83
N ARG A 309 39.54 91.05 -13.80
CA ARG A 309 39.27 89.61 -13.76
C ARG A 309 38.62 89.17 -12.45
N VAL A 310 39.07 89.68 -11.30
CA VAL A 310 38.47 89.36 -10.00
C VAL A 310 37.07 89.95 -9.88
N ASN A 311 36.85 91.18 -10.35
CA ASN A 311 35.55 91.85 -10.33
C ASN A 311 34.50 91.16 -11.24
N SER A 312 34.93 90.36 -12.21
CA SER A 312 34.04 89.58 -13.08
C SER A 312 33.74 88.16 -12.58
N LEU A 313 34.31 87.73 -11.44
CA LEU A 313 34.01 86.44 -10.84
C LEU A 313 32.66 86.47 -10.09
N ASP A 314 31.88 85.40 -10.23
CA ASP A 314 30.68 85.20 -9.40
C ASP A 314 31.05 84.62 -8.03
N LEU A 315 31.20 85.50 -7.03
CA LEU A 315 31.58 85.16 -5.66
C LEU A 315 30.42 84.76 -4.74
N ARG A 316 29.17 84.73 -5.24
CA ARG A 316 28.00 84.37 -4.41
C ARG A 316 28.13 82.95 -3.83
N SER A 317 27.69 82.73 -2.60
CA SER A 317 27.61 81.39 -2.01
C SER A 317 26.18 80.93 -1.77
N ASP A 318 25.22 81.77 -2.12
CA ASP A 318 23.86 81.64 -1.66
C ASP A 318 23.16 80.49 -2.38
N TRP A 319 22.74 79.50 -1.60
CA TRP A 319 21.90 78.40 -2.04
C TRP A 319 20.57 78.49 -1.29
N GLN A 320 19.45 78.59 -2.01
CA GLN A 320 18.13 78.62 -1.40
C GLN A 320 17.73 77.23 -0.90
N GLN A 321 17.43 77.16 0.40
CA GLN A 321 17.13 75.94 1.16
C GLN A 321 15.70 75.40 0.92
N GLU A 322 14.85 76.14 0.22
CA GLU A 322 13.39 75.88 0.13
C GLU A 322 12.96 74.67 -0.71
N VAL A 323 13.88 73.99 -1.40
CA VAL A 323 13.54 72.86 -2.28
C VAL A 323 13.54 71.51 -1.54
N TRP A 324 13.81 71.49 -0.23
CA TRP A 324 13.89 70.25 0.54
C TRP A 324 12.53 69.84 1.14
N VAL A 325 11.66 69.29 0.32
CA VAL A 325 10.51 68.52 0.81
C VAL A 325 10.92 67.05 0.89
N LYS A 326 10.88 66.49 2.11
CA LYS A 326 11.15 65.06 2.33
C LYS A 326 10.19 64.24 1.45
N PRO A 327 10.68 63.30 0.63
CA PRO A 327 9.81 62.52 -0.25
C PRO A 327 8.69 61.82 0.54
N VAL A 328 7.52 61.70 -0.09
CA VAL A 328 6.26 61.17 0.48
C VAL A 328 6.52 59.99 1.41
N SER A 329 5.96 60.03 2.63
CA SER A 329 6.21 59.00 3.64
C SER A 329 5.79 57.62 3.13
N SER A 330 6.67 56.63 3.32
CA SER A 330 6.40 55.22 3.01
C SER A 330 5.11 54.71 3.67
N ALA A 331 4.70 55.32 4.79
CA ALA A 331 3.51 54.95 5.56
C ALA A 331 2.20 55.07 4.76
N GLU A 332 2.02 56.12 3.94
CA GLU A 332 0.78 56.28 3.17
C GLU A 332 0.69 55.27 2.02
N SER A 333 1.84 54.93 1.43
CA SER A 333 1.93 53.89 0.40
C SER A 333 1.66 52.50 0.98
N CYS A 334 2.11 52.22 2.22
CA CYS A 334 1.82 50.96 2.91
C CYS A 334 0.34 50.78 3.26
N LYS A 335 -0.40 51.85 3.60
CA LYS A 335 -1.85 51.76 3.87
C LYS A 335 -2.65 51.31 2.64
N ILE A 336 -2.23 51.73 1.45
CA ILE A 336 -2.85 51.31 0.19
C ILE A 336 -2.67 49.80 -0.02
N VAL A 337 -1.50 49.26 0.32
CA VAL A 337 -1.23 47.80 0.27
C VAL A 337 -2.17 47.03 1.14
N VAL A 338 -2.30 47.46 2.40
CA VAL A 338 -3.09 46.73 3.38
C VAL A 338 -4.53 46.64 2.90
N ARG A 339 -5.10 47.73 2.40
CA ARG A 339 -6.46 47.73 1.82
C ARG A 339 -6.59 46.82 0.60
N TRP A 340 -5.59 46.80 -0.28
CA TRP A 340 -5.64 45.97 -1.49
C TRP A 340 -5.47 44.47 -1.19
N ILE A 341 -4.53 44.11 -0.31
CA ILE A 341 -4.36 42.72 0.16
C ILE A 341 -5.63 42.24 0.86
N GLN A 342 -6.25 43.07 1.71
CA GLN A 342 -7.53 42.74 2.35
C GLN A 342 -8.63 42.45 1.32
N GLN A 343 -8.68 43.20 0.22
CA GLN A 343 -9.69 43.01 -0.83
C GLN A 343 -9.49 41.73 -1.63
N GLU A 344 -8.25 41.35 -1.93
CA GLU A 344 -7.92 40.08 -2.60
C GLU A 344 -8.17 38.87 -1.69
N LEU A 345 -7.87 38.98 -0.39
CA LEU A 345 -8.20 37.94 0.59
C LEU A 345 -9.70 37.68 0.68
N LEU A 346 -10.52 38.74 0.65
CA LEU A 346 -11.99 38.64 0.62
C LEU A 346 -12.51 37.98 -0.66
N MET A 347 -11.82 38.11 -1.79
CA MET A 347 -12.18 37.44 -3.05
C MET A 347 -11.82 35.95 -3.03
N LEU A 348 -10.69 35.59 -2.40
CA LEU A 348 -10.28 34.20 -2.21
C LEU A 348 -11.19 33.47 -1.22
N GLU A 349 -11.59 34.12 -0.12
CA GLU A 349 -12.55 33.56 0.86
C GLU A 349 -13.89 33.18 0.21
N LYS A 350 -14.37 33.98 -0.74
CA LYS A 350 -15.58 33.69 -1.52
C LYS A 350 -15.41 32.54 -2.52
N GLN A 351 -14.19 32.20 -2.92
CA GLN A 351 -13.91 31.06 -3.79
C GLN A 351 -13.79 29.74 -3.01
N TRP A 352 -13.56 29.81 -1.70
CA TRP A 352 -13.28 28.65 -0.82
C TRP A 352 -14.47 28.21 0.03
N THR A 353 -15.63 28.86 -0.07
CA THR A 353 -16.86 28.31 0.52
C THR A 353 -17.25 27.04 -0.21
N GLU A 354 -16.96 25.88 0.39
CA GLU A 354 -17.22 24.53 -0.12
C GLU A 354 -18.72 24.25 -0.38
N PRO A 355 -19.03 23.34 -1.32
CA PRO A 355 -20.34 22.71 -1.41
C PRO A 355 -20.60 21.81 -0.19
N GLU A 356 -21.80 21.90 0.38
CA GLU A 356 -22.27 21.02 1.46
C GLU A 356 -22.10 19.54 1.08
N VAL A 357 -21.24 18.83 1.81
CA VAL A 357 -21.16 17.37 1.76
C VAL A 357 -22.40 16.83 2.47
N ILE A 358 -23.44 16.51 1.70
CA ILE A 358 -24.61 15.78 2.20
C ILE A 358 -24.22 14.31 2.32
N PHE A 359 -24.17 13.81 3.55
CA PHE A 359 -24.04 12.38 3.87
C PHE A 359 -25.35 11.62 3.62
#